data_AF-A0A1M5N757-F1
#
_entry.id   AF-A0A1M5N757-F1
#
_cell.length_a   1.000
_cell.length_b   1.000
_cell.length_c   1.000
_cell.angle_alpha   90.00
_cell.angle_beta   90.00
_cell.angle_gamma   90.00
#
_symmetry.space_group_name_H-M   'P 1'
#
loop_
_entity.id
_entity.type
_entity.pdbx_description
1 polymer ?
#
loop_
_entity_poly.entity_id
_entity_poly.type
_entity_poly.pdbx_seq_one_letter_code
_entity_poly.pdbx_strand_id
1 'polypeptide(L)'
;MKKIINFFNPTTTLVLFVIVVITYIIINYISQCADLSVKYIYIKRAKMFNLFCFLPSLAFFLGMSIYNFSISKSNNNKKDMKISLVPIFLLGLFHLFQFFY
;
A
#
# COMPACT_ATOMS: atom_id res chain seq x y z
N MET A 1 -18.19 10.46 -15.49
CA MET A 1 -17.28 11.07 -14.50
C MET A 1 -17.67 10.84 -13.03
N LYS A 2 -18.96 10.88 -12.62
CA LYS A 2 -19.35 10.66 -11.19
C LYS A 2 -18.90 9.33 -10.56
N LYS A 3 -18.79 8.23 -11.32
CA LYS A 3 -18.34 6.92 -10.79
C LYS A 3 -16.87 6.87 -10.39
N ILE A 4 -16.00 7.62 -11.08
CA ILE A 4 -14.55 7.65 -10.79
C ILE A 4 -14.29 8.35 -9.46
N ILE A 5 -15.08 9.37 -9.14
CA ILE A 5 -14.98 10.14 -7.89
C ILE A 5 -15.29 9.26 -6.67
N ASN A 6 -16.21 8.30 -6.80
CA ASN A 6 -16.50 7.34 -5.72
C ASN A 6 -15.40 6.29 -5.49
N PHE A 7 -14.56 6.03 -6.49
CA PHE A 7 -13.43 5.09 -6.35
C PHE A 7 -12.35 5.64 -5.40
N PHE A 8 -12.30 6.97 -5.27
CA PHE A 8 -11.35 7.68 -4.43
C PHE A 8 -11.85 7.93 -3.00
N ASN A 9 -12.92 7.27 -2.56
CA ASN A 9 -13.36 7.40 -1.18
C ASN A 9 -12.26 6.87 -0.21
N PRO A 10 -11.96 7.59 0.90
CA PRO A 10 -11.04 7.15 1.95
C PRO A 10 -11.16 5.67 2.34
N THR A 11 -12.38 5.16 2.47
CA THR A 11 -12.63 3.77 2.88
C THR A 11 -12.20 2.78 1.79
N THR A 12 -12.54 3.07 0.53
CA THR A 12 -12.14 2.25 -0.62
C THR A 12 -10.63 2.26 -0.78
N THR A 13 -9.99 3.43 -0.63
CA THR A 13 -8.52 3.57 -0.66
C THR A 13 -7.85 2.70 0.42
N LEU A 14 -8.38 2.69 1.64
CA LEU A 14 -7.88 1.84 2.72
C LEU A 14 -8.02 0.34 2.40
N VAL A 15 -9.18 -0.09 1.90
CA VAL A 15 -9.41 -1.51 1.55
C VAL A 15 -8.45 -1.96 0.46
N LEU A 16 -8.28 -1.17 -0.61
CA LEU A 16 -7.36 -1.49 -1.68
C LEU A 16 -5.90 -1.50 -1.21
N PHE A 17 -5.52 -0.57 -0.34
CA PHE A 17 -4.19 -0.55 0.28
C PHE A 17 -3.91 -1.85 1.05
N VAL A 18 -4.87 -2.29 1.88
CA VAL A 18 -4.75 -3.55 2.63
C VAL A 18 -4.60 -4.76 1.70
N ILE A 19 -5.37 -4.83 0.61
CA ILE A 19 -5.26 -5.91 -0.38
C ILE A 19 -3.86 -5.95 -1.01
N VAL A 20 -3.29 -4.79 -1.35
CA VAL A 20 -1.94 -4.69 -1.92
C VAL A 20 -0.88 -5.14 -0.91
N VAL A 21 -1.00 -4.74 0.35
CA VAL A 21 -0.08 -5.17 1.42
C VAL A 21 -0.16 -6.69 1.65
N ILE A 22 -1.37 -7.26 1.70
CA ILE A 22 -1.55 -8.72 1.83
C ILE A 22 -0.92 -9.46 0.64
N THR A 23 -1.14 -8.96 -0.58
CA THR A 23 -0.56 -9.54 -1.80
C THR A 23 0.96 -9.53 -1.74
N TYR A 24 1.55 -8.42 -1.28
CA TYR A 24 2.99 -8.32 -1.05
C TYR A 24 3.50 -9.37 -0.05
N ILE A 25 2.82 -9.53 1.08
CA ILE A 25 3.19 -10.53 2.10
C ILE A 25 3.14 -11.94 1.51
N ILE A 26 2.07 -12.29 0.79
CA ILE A 26 1.90 -13.61 0.18
C ILE A 26 3.02 -13.91 -0.82
N ILE A 27 3.30 -12.98 -1.74
CA ILE A 27 4.32 -13.17 -2.78
C ILE A 27 5.71 -13.35 -2.14
N ASN A 28 6.04 -12.54 -1.14
CA ASN A 28 7.34 -12.64 -0.47
C ASN A 28 7.43 -13.92 0.39
N TYR A 29 6.36 -14.32 1.07
CA TYR A 29 6.30 -15.57 1.82
C TYR A 29 6.50 -16.80 0.92
N ILE A 30 5.74 -16.91 -0.18
CA ILE A 30 5.88 -18.00 -1.16
C ILE A 30 7.31 -18.04 -1.70
N SER A 31 7.93 -16.88 -1.93
CA SER A 31 9.30 -16.83 -2.44
C SER A 31 10.35 -17.39 -1.48
N GLN A 32 10.10 -17.32 -0.17
CA GLN A 32 10.99 -17.85 0.87
C GLN A 32 10.76 -19.34 1.12
N CYS A 33 9.51 -19.81 1.03
CA CYS A 33 9.13 -21.22 1.22
C CYS A 33 9.40 -22.12 0.00
N ALA A 34 9.82 -21.56 -1.14
CA ALA A 34 10.11 -22.35 -2.34
C ALA A 34 11.31 -23.28 -2.15
N ASP A 35 11.21 -24.49 -2.73
CA ASP A 35 12.29 -25.49 -2.74
C ASP A 35 13.60 -24.93 -3.29
N LEU A 36 14.72 -25.44 -2.76
CA LEU A 36 16.08 -24.96 -3.07
C LEU A 36 16.39 -24.91 -4.57
N SER A 37 15.87 -25.85 -5.35
CA SER A 37 16.07 -25.94 -6.81
C SER A 37 15.43 -24.81 -7.60
N VAL A 38 14.33 -24.22 -7.09
CA VAL A 38 13.57 -23.15 -7.75
C VAL A 38 13.62 -21.82 -7.00
N LYS A 39 14.14 -21.82 -5.78
CA LYS A 39 14.23 -20.66 -4.87
C LYS A 39 14.79 -19.41 -5.53
N TYR A 40 15.83 -19.54 -6.36
CA TYR A 40 16.42 -18.41 -7.08
C TYR A 40 15.43 -17.70 -8.00
N ILE A 41 14.62 -18.46 -8.75
CA ILE A 41 13.62 -17.92 -9.69
C ILE A 41 12.52 -17.19 -8.91
N TYR A 42 12.04 -17.79 -7.81
CA TYR A 42 10.99 -17.19 -6.99
C TYR A 42 11.45 -15.91 -6.29
N ILE A 43 12.67 -15.88 -5.73
CA ILE A 43 13.25 -14.67 -5.14
C ILE A 43 13.39 -13.57 -6.21
N LYS A 44 13.86 -13.91 -7.42
CA LYS A 44 14.00 -12.93 -8.51
C LYS A 44 12.64 -12.35 -8.93
N ARG A 45 11.60 -13.19 -9.01
CA ARG A 45 10.22 -12.75 -9.32
C ARG A 45 9.64 -11.87 -8.21
N ALA A 46 9.82 -12.25 -6.95
CA ALA A 46 9.39 -11.43 -5.81
C ALA A 46 10.08 -10.07 -5.79
N LYS A 47 11.40 -10.02 -6.05
CA LYS A 47 12.13 -8.76 -6.17
C LYS A 47 11.60 -7.87 -7.30
N MET A 48 11.33 -8.44 -8.48
CA MET A 48 10.72 -7.68 -9.58
C MET A 48 9.32 -7.17 -9.22
N PHE A 49 8.47 -8.00 -8.61
CA PHE A 49 7.15 -7.56 -8.13
C PHE A 49 7.28 -6.42 -7.12
N ASN A 50 8.20 -6.54 -6.16
CA ASN A 50 8.42 -5.51 -5.15
C ASN A 50 8.82 -4.17 -5.79
N LEU A 51 9.71 -4.20 -6.79
CA LEU A 51 10.21 -3.01 -7.45
C LEU A 51 9.19 -2.37 -8.40
N PHE A 52 8.54 -3.19 -9.24
CA PHE A 52 7.71 -2.68 -10.34
C PHE A 52 6.22 -2.60 -10.02
N CYS A 53 5.75 -3.31 -8.98
CA CYS A 53 4.33 -3.32 -8.62
C CYS A 53 4.10 -2.73 -7.23
N PHE A 54 4.82 -3.23 -6.22
CA PHE A 54 4.58 -2.81 -4.84
C PHE A 54 5.03 -1.37 -4.59
N LEU A 55 6.28 -1.02 -4.93
CA LEU A 55 6.81 0.33 -4.69
C LEU A 55 5.96 1.43 -5.36
N PRO A 56 5.58 1.30 -6.66
CA PRO A 56 4.72 2.30 -7.30
C PRO A 56 3.32 2.35 -6.68
N SER A 57 2.78 1.21 -6.25
CA SER A 57 1.50 1.18 -5.53
C SER A 57 1.58 1.91 -4.20
N LEU A 58 2.66 1.76 -3.42
CA LEU A 58 2.84 2.49 -2.15
C LEU A 58 2.85 4.01 -2.39
N ALA A 59 3.60 4.48 -3.39
CA ALA A 59 3.65 5.90 -3.73
C ALA A 59 2.27 6.42 -4.16
N PHE A 60 1.54 5.64 -4.97
CA PHE A 60 0.17 5.97 -5.39
C PHE A 60 -0.79 6.07 -4.20
N PHE A 61 -0.79 5.07 -3.30
CA PHE A 61 -1.65 5.09 -2.11
C PHE A 61 -1.28 6.21 -1.14
N LEU A 62 0.01 6.53 -1.00
CA LEU A 62 0.44 7.67 -0.19
C LEU A 62 -0.16 8.98 -0.72
N GLY A 63 -0.02 9.24 -2.03
CA GLY A 63 -0.59 10.42 -2.68
C GLY A 63 -2.11 10.48 -2.53
N MET A 64 -2.79 9.37 -2.75
CA MET A 64 -4.24 9.27 -2.59
C MET A 64 -4.71 9.51 -1.15
N SER A 65 -4.02 8.96 -0.16
CA SER A 65 -4.35 9.16 1.24
C SER A 65 -4.12 10.60 1.68
N ILE A 66 -3.05 11.27 1.22
CA ILE A 66 -2.81 12.70 1.48
C ILE A 66 -3.90 13.56 0.85
N TYR A 67 -4.27 13.26 -0.39
CA TYR A 67 -5.35 13.96 -1.10
C TYR A 67 -6.69 13.82 -0.36
N ASN A 68 -7.05 12.59 0.00
CA ASN A 68 -8.27 12.30 0.75
C ASN A 68 -8.28 12.96 2.12
N PHE A 69 -7.15 12.94 2.84
CA PHE A 69 -7.02 13.65 4.10
C PHE A 69 -7.25 15.16 3.94
N SER A 70 -6.69 15.76 2.89
CA SER A 70 -6.82 17.20 2.60
C SER A 70 -8.27 17.59 2.32
N ILE A 71 -8.99 16.79 1.53
CA ILE A 71 -10.42 16.99 1.26
C ILE A 71 -11.25 16.80 2.53
N SER A 72 -11.04 15.71 3.27
CA SER A 72 -11.80 15.44 4.49
C SER A 72 -11.58 16.51 5.56
N LYS A 73 -10.37 17.09 5.62
CA LYS A 73 -10.06 18.24 6.47
C LYS A 73 -10.84 19.49 6.05
N SER A 74 -10.88 19.80 4.75
CA SER A 74 -11.68 20.92 4.22
C SER A 74 -13.17 20.75 4.53
N ASN A 75 -13.67 19.51 4.53
CA ASN A 75 -15.07 19.19 4.80
C ASN A 75 -15.38 18.94 6.30
N ASN A 76 -14.40 19.13 7.20
CA ASN A 76 -14.52 18.87 8.63
C ASN A 76 -14.98 17.44 9.00
N ASN A 77 -14.78 16.46 8.10
CA ASN A 77 -15.18 15.07 8.33
C ASN A 77 -14.07 14.31 9.09
N LYS A 78 -14.18 14.32 10.42
CA LYS A 78 -13.21 13.66 11.32
C LYS A 78 -13.04 12.16 11.07
N LYS A 79 -14.09 11.46 10.63
CA LYS A 79 -14.04 10.00 10.38
C LYS A 79 -13.12 9.69 9.20
N ASP A 80 -13.34 10.38 8.09
CA ASP A 80 -12.60 10.16 6.86
C ASP A 80 -11.15 10.64 6.96
N MET A 81 -10.89 11.68 7.76
CA MET A 81 -9.54 12.09 8.14
C MET A 81 -8.79 10.96 8.84
N LYS A 82 -9.40 10.31 9.85
CA LYS A 82 -8.79 9.19 10.57
C LYS A 82 -8.50 8.01 9.64
N ILE A 83 -9.45 7.66 8.76
CA ILE A 83 -9.30 6.57 7.80
C ILE A 83 -8.12 6.85 6.85
N SER A 84 -8.02 8.08 6.34
CA SER A 84 -6.95 8.49 5.42
C SER A 84 -5.58 8.56 6.08
N LEU A 85 -5.50 8.75 7.40
CA LEU A 85 -4.25 8.73 8.15
C LEU A 85 -3.64 7.34 8.29
N VAL A 86 -4.46 6.27 8.29
CA VAL A 86 -3.97 4.90 8.52
C VAL A 86 -2.91 4.48 7.48
N PRO A 87 -3.15 4.59 6.16
CA PRO A 87 -2.12 4.25 5.17
C PRO A 87 -0.89 5.15 5.27
N ILE A 88 -1.06 6.45 5.54
CA ILE A 88 0.05 7.41 5.69
C ILE A 88 0.95 6.98 6.85
N PHE A 89 0.34 6.66 8.00
CA PHE A 89 1.07 6.26 9.19
C PHE A 89 1.79 4.93 9.00
N LEU A 90 1.14 3.93 8.39
CA LEU A 90 1.75 2.64 8.10
C LEU A 90 2.94 2.75 7.13
N LEU A 91 2.82 3.60 6.10
CA LEU A 91 3.92 3.88 5.17
C LEU A 91 5.07 4.63 5.83
N GLY A 92 4.76 5.59 6.71
CA GLY A 92 5.77 6.27 7.53
C GLY A 92 6.52 5.31 8.44
N LEU A 93 5.80 4.42 9.14
CA LEU A 93 6.40 3.36 9.96
C LEU A 93 7.27 2.41 9.13
N PHE A 94 6.82 2.02 7.94
CA PHE A 94 7.58 1.16 7.03
C PHE A 94 8.90 1.83 6.62
N HIS A 95 8.88 3.12 6.28
CA HIS A 95 10.09 3.87 5.95
C HIS A 95 11.04 4.02 7.14
N LEU A 96 10.52 4.28 8.34
CA LEU A 96 11.33 4.32 9.56
C LEU A 96 11.99 2.97 9.82
N PHE A 97 11.23 1.87 9.70
CA PHE A 97 11.77 0.53 9.87
C PHE A 97 12.92 0.23 8.90
N GLN A 98 12.79 0.60 7.62
CA GLN A 98 13.87 0.44 6.63
C GLN A 98 15.08 1.34 6.89
N PHE A 99 14.93 2.45 7.60
CA PHE A 99 16.04 3.34 7.89
C PHE A 99 16.88 2.82 9.08
N PHE A 100 16.24 2.15 10.03
CA PHE A 100 16.90 1.62 11.22
C PHE A 100 17.45 0.18 11.07
N TYR A 101 17.17 -0.52 9.97
CA TYR A 101 17.54 -1.92 9.71
C TYR A 101 18.08 -2.13 8.29
#